data_AF-A0A2D6STG9-F1
#
_entry.id   AF-A0A2D6STG9-F1
#
_cell.length_a   1.000
_cell.length_b   1.000
_cell.length_c   1.000
_cell.angle_alpha   90.00
_cell.angle_beta   90.00
_cell.angle_gamma   90.00
#
_symmetry.space_group_name_H-M   'P 1'
#
loop_
_entity.id
_entity.type
_entity.pdbx_description
1 polymer ?
#
loop_
_entity_poly.entity_id
_entity_poly.type
_entity_poly.pdbx_seq_one_letter_code
_entity_poly.pdbx_strand_id
1 'polypeptide(L)' 'MTDQRDSSTRGVKLHDSRVQRIVEFWNDVGFRDDAGATTWDVLRSLERVVSESLMNSPPNLPKADAVTARAARLLDGELN' A
#
# COMPACT_ATOMS: atom_id res chain seq x y z
N MET A 1 -7.35 -28.39 -33.70
CA MET A 1 -5.99 -27.95 -34.04
C MET A 1 -5.66 -26.81 -33.10
N THR A 2 -4.78 -27.09 -32.16
CA THR A 2 -4.46 -26.24 -31.00
C THR A 2 -3.42 -25.21 -31.43
N ASP A 3 -3.68 -23.92 -31.18
CA ASP A 3 -2.63 -22.90 -31.25
C ASP A 3 -2.60 -22.15 -29.92
N GLN A 4 -1.73 -22.66 -29.03
CA GLN A 4 -1.28 -21.96 -27.84
C GLN A 4 -0.39 -20.80 -28.27
N ARG A 5 -0.74 -19.57 -27.90
CA ARG A 5 0.23 -18.49 -27.81
C ARG A 5 0.57 -18.25 -26.35
N ASP A 6 1.72 -18.79 -25.99
CA ASP A 6 2.44 -18.51 -24.77
C ASP A 6 3.06 -17.10 -24.83
N SER A 7 3.33 -16.54 -23.64
CA SER A 7 4.40 -15.59 -23.36
C SER A 7 4.29 -14.13 -23.84
N SER A 8 3.61 -13.29 -23.04
CA SER A 8 4.17 -11.99 -22.60
C SER A 8 3.30 -11.31 -21.53
N THR A 9 3.40 -11.73 -20.26
CA THR A 9 2.75 -10.97 -19.14
C THR A 9 3.51 -11.06 -17.81
N ARG A 10 4.77 -11.51 -17.83
CA ARG A 10 5.56 -11.71 -16.60
C ARG A 10 6.03 -10.40 -15.93
N GLY A 11 6.00 -9.25 -16.63
CA GLY A 11 6.40 -7.96 -16.06
C GLY A 11 5.30 -7.16 -15.34
N VAL A 12 4.03 -7.41 -15.65
CA VAL A 12 2.91 -6.59 -15.16
C VAL A 12 2.43 -7.05 -13.77
N LYS A 13 2.44 -8.37 -13.52
CA LYS A 13 1.86 -8.95 -12.29
C LYS A 13 2.60 -8.63 -10.99
N LEU A 14 3.90 -8.32 -11.06
CA LEU A 14 4.70 -8.02 -9.86
C LEU A 14 4.34 -6.67 -9.26
N HIS A 15 4.10 -5.66 -10.10
CA HIS A 15 3.64 -4.34 -9.66
C HIS A 15 2.23 -4.45 -9.06
N ASP A 16 1.34 -5.19 -9.71
CA ASP A 16 -0.01 -5.44 -9.20
C ASP A 16 0.02 -6.07 -7.81
N SER A 17 0.87 -7.08 -7.57
CA SER A 17 0.96 -7.74 -6.26
C SER A 17 1.46 -6.82 -5.13
N ARG A 18 2.29 -5.82 -5.45
CA ARG A 18 2.83 -4.89 -4.45
C ARG A 18 1.84 -3.76 -4.16
N VAL A 19 1.23 -3.20 -5.20
CA VAL A 19 0.16 -2.21 -5.06
C VAL A 19 -1.02 -2.81 -4.31
N GLN A 20 -1.40 -4.05 -4.64
CA GLN A 20 -2.48 -4.75 -3.97
C GLN A 20 -2.23 -4.89 -2.46
N ARG A 21 -1.03 -5.33 -2.05
CA ARG A 21 -0.68 -5.42 -0.61
C ARG A 21 -0.74 -4.08 0.11
N ILE A 22 -0.28 -3.01 -0.55
CA ILE A 22 -0.38 -1.65 0.01
C ILE A 22 -1.86 -1.27 0.20
N VAL A 23 -2.69 -1.47 -0.81
CA VAL A 23 -4.11 -1.12 -0.77
C VAL A 23 -4.86 -1.96 0.27
N GLU A 24 -4.60 -3.26 0.34
CA GLU A 24 -5.18 -4.17 1.35
C GLU A 24 -4.87 -3.69 2.77
N PHE A 25 -3.61 -3.32 3.05
CA PHE A 25 -3.24 -2.75 4.34
C PHE A 25 -4.08 -1.49 4.66
N TRP A 26 -4.16 -0.52 3.76
CA TRP A 26 -4.88 0.73 4.04
C TRP A 26 -6.40 0.54 4.17
N ASN A 27 -6.98 -0.42 3.45
CA ASN A 27 -8.37 -0.82 3.64
C ASN A 27 -8.59 -1.43 5.05
N ASP A 28 -7.69 -2.29 5.52
CA ASP A 28 -7.76 -2.88 6.86
C ASP A 28 -7.58 -1.81 7.95
N VAL A 29 -6.69 -0.83 7.72
CA VAL A 29 -6.51 0.30 8.64
C VAL A 29 -7.79 1.12 8.76
N GLY A 30 -8.46 1.44 7.65
CA GLY A 30 -9.71 2.20 7.66
C GLY A 30 -10.88 1.52 8.39
N PHE A 31 -10.79 0.21 8.63
CA PHE A 31 -11.80 -0.55 9.37
C PHE A 31 -11.53 -0.63 10.89
N ARG A 32 -10.30 -0.40 11.34
CA ARG A 32 -10.00 -0.37 12.77
C ARG A 32 -10.55 0.93 13.35
N ASP A 33 -11.18 0.89 14.53
CA ASP A 33 -11.78 2.09 15.18
C ASP A 33 -11.12 2.38 16.55
N ASP A 34 -10.01 1.70 16.86
CA ASP A 34 -9.46 1.60 18.23
C ASP A 34 -8.12 2.34 18.44
N ALA A 35 -7.61 3.04 17.42
CA ALA A 35 -6.46 3.92 17.62
C ALA A 35 -6.92 5.26 18.22
N GLY A 36 -6.15 5.88 19.11
CA GLY A 36 -6.50 7.20 19.64
C GLY A 36 -6.62 8.27 18.53
N ALA A 37 -7.38 9.35 18.77
CA ALA A 37 -7.68 10.38 17.76
C ALA A 37 -6.43 10.95 17.04
N THR A 38 -5.34 11.20 17.75
CA THR A 38 -4.07 11.68 17.19
C THR A 38 -3.38 10.66 16.29
N THR A 39 -3.53 9.36 16.58
CA THR A 39 -2.97 8.29 15.75
C THR A 39 -3.71 8.22 14.41
N TRP A 40 -5.04 8.43 14.42
CA TRP A 40 -5.84 8.51 13.20
C TRP A 40 -5.48 9.69 12.30
N ASP A 41 -5.21 10.87 12.88
CA ASP A 41 -4.76 12.02 12.10
C ASP A 41 -3.42 11.77 11.40
N VAL A 42 -2.49 11.09 12.09
CA VAL A 42 -1.22 10.67 11.51
C VAL A 42 -1.45 9.62 10.42
N LEU A 43 -2.27 8.60 10.66
CA LEU A 43 -2.56 7.55 9.68
C LEU A 43 -3.22 8.11 8.41
N ARG A 44 -4.21 9.01 8.53
CA ARG A 44 -4.82 9.71 7.39
C ARG A 44 -3.79 10.50 6.57
N SER A 45 -2.85 11.15 7.25
CA SER A 45 -1.78 11.89 6.59
C SER A 45 -0.86 10.95 5.80
N LEU A 46 -0.53 9.78 6.36
CA LEU A 46 0.29 8.77 5.70
C LEU A 46 -0.46 8.11 4.52
N GLU A 47 -1.76 7.81 4.67
CA GLU A 47 -2.62 7.26 3.61
C GLU A 47 -2.65 8.17 2.38
N ARG A 48 -2.76 9.49 2.61
CA ARG A 48 -2.70 10.49 1.54
C ARG A 48 -1.36 10.42 0.79
N VAL A 49 -0.24 10.33 1.51
CA VAL A 49 1.09 10.24 0.89
C VAL A 49 1.23 8.95 0.08
N VAL A 50 0.67 7.83 0.54
CA VAL A 50 0.65 6.57 -0.20
C VAL A 50 -0.17 6.71 -1.47
N SER A 51 -1.38 7.28 -1.37
CA SER A 51 -2.26 7.52 -2.51
C SER A 51 -1.58 8.38 -3.58
N GLU A 52 -0.97 9.50 -3.18
CA GLU A 52 -0.17 10.37 -4.06
C GLU A 52 1.01 9.61 -4.69
N SER A 53 1.65 8.72 -3.94
CA SER A 53 2.78 7.92 -4.43
C SER A 53 2.35 6.89 -5.48
N LEU A 54 1.16 6.29 -5.32
CA LEU A 54 0.57 5.33 -6.25
C LEU A 54 -0.03 6.00 -7.51
N MET A 55 -0.55 7.22 -7.38
CA MET A 55 -1.13 7.99 -8.49
C MET A 55 -0.06 8.61 -9.43
N ASN A 56 1.21 8.64 -9.04
CA ASN A 56 2.29 9.09 -9.91
C ASN A 56 2.47 8.16 -11.13
N SER A 57 2.95 8.71 -12.24
CA SER A 57 3.30 7.93 -13.44
C SER A 57 4.78 8.14 -13.80
N PRO A 58 5.67 7.16 -13.54
CA PRO A 58 5.38 5.85 -12.94
C PRO A 58 5.12 5.93 -11.42
N PRO A 59 4.40 4.95 -10.83
CA PRO A 59 4.14 4.90 -9.39
C PRO A 59 5.42 4.79 -8.56
N ASN A 60 5.50 5.56 -7.47
CA ASN A 60 6.62 5.50 -6.53
C ASN A 60 6.39 4.43 -5.45
N LEU A 61 6.52 3.17 -5.85
CA LEU A 61 6.33 2.01 -4.96
C LEU A 61 7.31 1.98 -3.77
N PRO A 62 8.60 2.34 -3.90
CA PRO A 62 9.50 2.40 -2.75
C PRO A 62 9.01 3.37 -1.66
N LYS A 63 8.49 4.54 -2.07
CA LYS A 63 7.93 5.52 -1.13
C LYS A 63 6.64 5.01 -0.50
N ALA A 64 5.73 4.45 -1.30
CA ALA A 64 4.48 3.89 -0.80
C ALA A 64 4.73 2.80 0.27
N ASP A 65 5.65 1.86 0.01
CA ASP A 65 6.02 0.82 0.97
C ASP A 65 6.62 1.38 2.26
N ALA A 66 7.54 2.35 2.18
CA ALA A 66 8.17 2.93 3.36
C ALA A 66 7.14 3.64 4.25
N VAL A 67 6.17 4.32 3.65
CA VAL A 67 5.08 5.00 4.36
C VAL A 67 4.10 4.00 4.96
N THR A 68 3.74 2.94 4.22
CA THR A 68 2.93 1.83 4.73
C THR A 68 3.61 1.13 5.92
N ALA A 69 4.92 0.85 5.83
CA ALA A 69 5.66 0.24 6.94
C ALA A 69 5.70 1.14 8.18
N ARG A 70 5.78 2.46 8.00
CA ARG A 70 5.68 3.42 9.12
C ARG A 70 4.30 3.39 9.76
N ALA A 71 3.24 3.30 8.96
CA ALA A 71 1.87 3.16 9.47
C ALA A 71 1.67 1.87 10.25
N ALA A 72 2.23 0.74 9.78
CA ALA A 72 2.19 -0.53 10.50
C ALA A 72 2.83 -0.42 11.90
N ARG A 73 4.02 0.20 12.01
CA ARG A 73 4.68 0.43 13.31
C ARG A 73 3.87 1.30 14.26
N LEU A 74 3.18 2.32 13.74
CA LEU A 74 2.31 3.17 14.54
C LEU A 74 1.12 2.37 15.11
N LEU A 75 0.56 1.46 14.32
CA LEU A 75 -0.55 0.60 14.73
C LEU A 75 -0.13 -0.49 15.72
N ASP A 76 1.09 -1.02 15.58
CA ASP A 76 1.67 -1.99 16.51
C ASP A 76 2.08 -1.36 17.85
N GLY A 77 1.94 -0.04 17.99
CA GLY A 77 2.33 0.68 19.19
C GLY A 77 3.85 0.75 19.39
N GLU A 78 4.65 0.50 18.34
CA GLU A 78 6.11 0.65 18.35
C GLU A 78 6.54 2.15 18.31
N LEU A 79 5.85 2.98 19.08
CA LEU A 79 6.35 4.28 19.51
C LEU A 79 7.09 4.07 20.84
N ASN A 80 8.35 3.64 20.74
CA ASN A 80 9.38 3.91 21.75
C ASN A 80 10.34 4.95 21.21
#